data_AF-A0A3B4GXU3-F1
#
_entry.id   AF-A0A3B4GXU3-F1
#
_cell.length_a   1.000
_cell.length_b   1.000
_cell.length_c   1.000
_cell.angle_alpha   90.00
_cell.angle_beta   90.00
_cell.angle_gamma   90.00
#
_symmetry.space_group_name_H-M   'P 1'
#
loop_
_entity.id
_entity.type
_entity.pdbx_description
1 polymer ?
#
loop_
_entity_poly.entity_id
_entity_poly.type
_entity_poly.pdbx_seq_one_letter_code
_entity_poly.pdbx_strand_id
1 'polypeptide(L)'
;LSANVAPAEQEKLFIQKLRQCCVLFDFLSDPLSDLKWKEVKRAALSEMVEYITHNRNVITEPIYPEVVHMVSRISVERLCSTSCFVFLGFFAFIRVLNVFYGGFFHIINGFALPLKEEHKIFLLKVLLPLHKVKSLSVYHPQLAYCVVQFLEKDSTLTEPVVMALLKYWPKTHSPKEVMFLNELEEILDVIEPSEFVKVQEPLFRQLAKCVSSPHFQVAERALYYWNNEYIMSLISDNAAKILPIMFPALYRNSKTHWNKTIHGLIYNALKLFMEMNQKLFDDCTQQYRAEKNKEKAKSKEREEACTIPS
;
A
#
# COMPACT_ATOMS: atom_id res chain seq x y z
N LEU A 1 26.00 -3.54 -22.05
CA LEU A 1 26.21 -2.20 -22.62
C LEU A 1 27.71 -2.04 -22.62
N SER A 2 28.34 -1.91 -23.79
CA SER A 2 29.81 -1.86 -23.88
C SER A 2 30.29 -0.44 -23.57
N ALA A 3 31.38 -0.32 -22.80
CA ALA A 3 32.03 0.95 -22.46
C ALA A 3 32.57 1.72 -23.68
N ASN A 4 32.55 1.13 -24.88
CA ASN A 4 33.14 1.70 -26.11
C ASN A 4 32.11 2.39 -27.03
N VAL A 5 30.88 2.64 -26.57
CA VAL A 5 29.81 3.27 -27.37
C VAL A 5 29.63 4.73 -26.91
N ALA A 6 29.43 5.65 -27.86
CA ALA A 6 29.23 7.07 -27.53
C ALA A 6 28.01 7.27 -26.60
N PRO A 7 28.02 8.21 -25.65
CA PRO A 7 26.94 8.38 -24.67
C PRO A 7 25.54 8.54 -25.29
N ALA A 8 25.43 9.24 -26.42
CA ALA A 8 24.17 9.43 -27.14
C ALA A 8 23.65 8.14 -27.81
N GLU A 9 24.55 7.24 -28.21
CA GLU A 9 24.19 5.94 -28.78
C GLU A 9 23.87 4.92 -27.68
N GLN A 10 24.53 5.01 -26.52
CA GLN A 10 24.18 4.24 -25.34
C GLN A 10 22.76 4.57 -24.85
N GLU A 11 22.37 5.85 -24.84
CA GLU A 11 21.02 6.29 -24.49
C GLU A 11 19.96 5.67 -25.44
N LYS A 12 20.19 5.75 -26.75
CA LYS A 12 19.29 5.15 -27.75
C LYS A 12 19.19 3.63 -27.60
N LEU A 13 20.32 2.95 -27.38
CA LEU A 13 20.35 1.50 -27.18
C LEU A 13 19.61 1.10 -25.89
N PHE A 14 19.74 1.90 -24.83
CA PHE A 14 19.01 1.71 -23.59
C PHE A 14 17.50 1.81 -23.82
N ILE A 15 17.03 2.85 -24.51
CA ILE A 15 15.61 3.02 -24.89
C ILE A 15 15.10 1.83 -25.71
N GLN A 16 15.89 1.34 -26.67
CA GLN A 16 15.51 0.15 -27.45
C GLN A 16 15.36 -1.09 -26.58
N LYS A 17 16.28 -1.31 -25.63
CA LYS A 17 16.17 -2.41 -24.67
C LYS A 17 14.95 -2.26 -23.75
N LEU A 18 14.61 -1.02 -23.36
CA LEU A 18 13.39 -0.77 -22.58
C LEU A 18 12.14 -1.18 -23.36
N ARG A 19 12.06 -0.79 -24.63
CA ARG A 19 10.96 -1.17 -25.54
C ARG A 19 10.89 -2.68 -25.77
N GLN A 20 12.02 -3.34 -25.94
CA GLN A 20 12.09 -4.80 -26.07
C GLN A 20 11.54 -5.50 -24.82
N CYS A 21 11.81 -4.95 -23.63
CA CYS A 21 11.30 -5.50 -22.38
C CYS A 21 9.80 -5.25 -22.15
N CYS A 22 9.14 -4.44 -22.98
CA CYS A 22 7.69 -4.26 -22.96
C CYS A 22 6.92 -5.46 -23.52
N VAL A 23 7.60 -6.40 -24.21
CA VAL A 23 6.98 -7.64 -24.70
C VAL A 23 6.59 -8.52 -23.52
N LEU A 24 5.30 -8.88 -23.44
CA LEU A 24 4.75 -9.70 -22.38
C LEU A 24 4.84 -11.19 -22.76
N PHE A 25 5.16 -12.02 -21.77
CA PHE A 25 5.19 -13.47 -21.93
C PHE A 25 4.19 -14.08 -20.97
N ASP A 26 3.49 -15.11 -21.43
CA ASP A 26 2.59 -15.87 -20.58
C ASP A 26 3.39 -16.86 -19.73
N PHE A 27 3.23 -16.78 -18.41
CA PHE A 27 3.85 -17.68 -17.44
C PHE A 27 2.83 -18.56 -16.71
N LEU A 28 1.53 -18.32 -16.93
CA LEU A 28 0.45 -18.97 -16.20
C LEU A 28 -0.29 -19.99 -17.05
N SER A 29 -0.59 -19.64 -18.31
CA SER A 29 -1.32 -20.54 -19.21
C SER A 29 -0.37 -21.52 -19.90
N ASP A 30 0.86 -21.07 -20.23
CA ASP A 30 1.90 -21.93 -20.80
C ASP A 30 3.30 -21.56 -20.24
N PRO A 31 3.70 -22.17 -19.11
CA PRO A 31 4.99 -21.88 -18.47
C PRO A 31 6.21 -22.25 -19.33
N LEU A 32 6.08 -23.24 -20.22
CA LEU A 32 7.17 -23.81 -21.01
C LEU A 32 7.29 -23.17 -22.41
N SER A 33 6.33 -22.35 -22.82
CA SER A 33 6.46 -21.49 -23.99
C SER A 33 7.62 -20.49 -23.87
N ASP A 34 8.20 -20.12 -25.01
CA ASP A 34 9.09 -18.96 -25.16
C ASP A 34 10.30 -18.90 -24.20
N LEU A 35 10.77 -20.04 -23.68
CA LEU A 35 11.87 -20.10 -22.70
C LEU A 35 13.11 -19.31 -23.16
N LYS A 36 13.46 -19.42 -24.44
CA LYS A 36 14.55 -18.65 -25.06
C LYS A 36 14.34 -17.14 -24.92
N TRP A 37 13.14 -16.65 -25.25
CA TRP A 37 12.83 -15.23 -25.23
C TRP A 37 12.62 -14.69 -23.81
N LYS A 38 12.09 -15.52 -22.92
CA LYS A 38 12.05 -15.28 -21.46
C LYS A 38 13.45 -15.08 -20.89
N GLU A 39 14.42 -15.91 -21.29
CA GLU A 39 15.83 -15.77 -20.88
C GLU A 39 16.51 -14.54 -21.49
N VAL A 40 16.24 -14.24 -22.77
CA VAL A 40 16.73 -13.00 -23.41
C VAL A 40 16.21 -11.77 -22.66
N LYS A 41 14.93 -11.74 -22.30
CA LYS A 41 14.33 -10.66 -21.51
C LYS A 41 14.98 -10.58 -20.13
N ARG A 42 15.18 -11.70 -19.44
CA ARG A 42 15.89 -11.74 -18.15
C ARG A 42 17.30 -11.16 -18.26
N ALA A 43 18.09 -11.61 -19.23
CA ALA A 43 19.46 -11.15 -19.43
C ALA A 43 19.51 -9.64 -19.76
N ALA A 44 18.64 -9.16 -20.65
CA ALA A 44 18.55 -7.75 -21.00
C ALA A 44 18.19 -6.88 -19.79
N LEU A 45 17.25 -7.33 -18.95
CA LEU A 45 16.89 -6.66 -17.71
C LEU A 45 18.07 -6.66 -16.71
N SER A 46 18.72 -7.81 -16.48
CA SER A 46 19.89 -7.91 -15.60
C SER A 46 21.06 -7.04 -16.06
N GLU A 47 21.30 -6.94 -17.36
CA GLU A 47 22.34 -6.09 -17.93
C GLU A 47 22.00 -4.60 -17.82
N MET A 48 20.74 -4.22 -18.06
CA MET A 48 20.28 -2.84 -17.85
C MET A 48 20.37 -2.46 -16.37
N VAL A 49 20.04 -3.39 -15.46
CA VAL A 49 20.24 -3.26 -14.01
C VAL A 49 21.72 -2.97 -13.72
N GLU A 50 22.61 -3.86 -14.11
CA GLU A 50 24.04 -3.72 -13.87
C GLU A 50 24.60 -2.41 -14.44
N TYR A 51 24.16 -2.01 -15.64
CA TYR A 51 24.57 -0.76 -16.25
C TYR A 51 24.16 0.46 -15.42
N ILE A 52 22.93 0.52 -14.90
CA ILE A 52 22.51 1.69 -14.11
C ILE A 52 23.13 1.69 -12.70
N THR A 53 23.46 0.53 -12.13
CA THR A 53 24.21 0.48 -10.85
C THR A 53 25.62 1.04 -11.00
N HIS A 54 26.31 0.68 -12.08
CA HIS A 54 27.73 1.02 -12.23
C HIS A 54 27.96 2.39 -12.90
N ASN A 55 26.93 3.02 -13.47
CA ASN A 55 27.05 4.29 -14.18
C ASN A 55 26.13 5.36 -13.56
N ARG A 56 26.66 6.57 -13.34
CA ARG A 56 25.89 7.72 -12.83
C ARG A 56 25.27 8.51 -13.99
N ASN A 57 24.15 9.20 -13.73
CA ASN A 57 23.45 10.08 -14.69
C ASN A 57 22.95 9.39 -15.99
N VAL A 58 22.74 8.07 -15.97
CA VAL A 58 22.24 7.32 -17.13
C VAL A 58 20.76 7.63 -17.45
N ILE A 59 19.95 7.95 -16.45
CA ILE A 59 18.52 8.18 -16.61
C ILE A 59 18.29 9.66 -16.95
N THR A 60 18.18 9.95 -18.25
CA THR A 60 17.90 11.29 -18.79
C THR A 60 16.39 11.52 -19.00
N GLU A 61 15.96 12.77 -19.24
CA GLU A 61 14.55 13.12 -19.54
C GLU A 61 13.89 12.24 -20.61
N PRO A 62 14.51 11.93 -21.77
CA PRO A 62 13.88 11.10 -22.81
C PRO A 62 13.72 9.62 -22.43
N ILE A 63 14.54 9.11 -21.50
CA ILE A 63 14.42 7.72 -21.01
C ILE A 63 13.22 7.56 -20.07
N TYR A 64 12.85 8.63 -19.37
CA TYR A 64 11.80 8.62 -18.35
C TYR A 64 10.45 8.07 -18.84
N PRO A 65 9.83 8.59 -19.92
CA PRO A 65 8.53 8.08 -20.38
C PRO A 65 8.59 6.62 -20.82
N GLU A 66 9.73 6.16 -21.35
CA GLU A 66 9.91 4.78 -21.82
C GLU A 66 9.98 3.78 -20.66
N VAL A 67 10.65 4.15 -19.57
CA VAL A 67 10.66 3.37 -18.33
C VAL A 67 9.26 3.31 -17.74
N VAL A 68 8.58 4.46 -17.62
CA VAL A 68 7.21 4.53 -17.09
C VAL A 68 6.26 3.67 -17.92
N HIS A 69 6.36 3.74 -19.24
CA HIS A 69 5.57 2.94 -20.16
C HIS A 69 5.86 1.43 -19.96
N MET A 70 7.12 1.04 -19.86
CA MET A 70 7.50 -0.35 -19.62
C MET A 70 6.98 -0.86 -18.27
N VAL A 71 7.18 -0.11 -17.19
CA VAL A 71 6.71 -0.47 -15.85
C VAL A 71 5.19 -0.58 -15.81
N SER A 72 4.48 0.37 -16.42
CA SER A 72 3.02 0.36 -16.49
C SER A 72 2.50 -0.89 -17.21
N ARG A 73 3.07 -1.25 -18.37
CA ARG A 73 2.71 -2.47 -19.09
C ARG A 73 2.98 -3.73 -18.30
N ILE A 74 4.14 -3.80 -17.63
CA ILE A 74 4.53 -4.97 -16.85
C ILE A 74 3.70 -5.09 -15.55
N SER A 75 3.24 -3.97 -14.97
CA SER A 75 2.46 -3.95 -13.71
C SER A 75 0.97 -4.26 -13.89
N VAL A 76 0.43 -4.02 -15.10
CA VAL A 76 -0.99 -4.24 -15.41
C VAL A 76 -1.29 -5.71 -15.72
N GLU A 77 -0.34 -6.46 -16.29
CA GLU A 77 -0.55 -7.85 -16.73
C GLU A 77 0.43 -8.82 -16.05
N ARG A 78 -0.06 -9.50 -15.00
CA ARG A 78 0.46 -10.70 -14.31
C ARG A 78 1.95 -11.03 -14.48
N LEU A 79 2.79 -10.48 -13.60
CA LEU A 79 4.19 -10.85 -13.42
C LEU A 79 4.38 -12.18 -12.67
N CYS A 80 5.19 -13.10 -13.23
CA CYS A 80 5.63 -14.33 -12.54
C CYS A 80 7.16 -14.58 -12.58
N SER A 81 7.98 -13.78 -13.27
CA SER A 81 9.43 -14.07 -13.36
C SER A 81 10.25 -13.20 -12.40
N THR A 82 11.01 -13.84 -11.50
CA THR A 82 11.96 -13.29 -10.50
C THR A 82 12.86 -12.19 -11.07
N SER A 83 13.20 -12.25 -12.36
CA SER A 83 14.06 -11.28 -13.04
C SER A 83 13.39 -9.94 -13.36
N CYS A 84 12.09 -9.94 -13.67
CA CYS A 84 11.31 -8.70 -13.80
C CYS A 84 11.07 -8.05 -12.44
N PHE A 85 10.93 -8.85 -11.38
CA PHE A 85 10.84 -8.34 -10.01
C PHE A 85 12.15 -7.70 -9.55
N VAL A 86 13.30 -8.31 -9.89
CA VAL A 86 14.61 -7.68 -9.69
C VAL A 86 14.70 -6.43 -10.55
N PHE A 87 14.28 -6.40 -11.82
CA PHE A 87 14.35 -5.19 -12.64
C PHE A 87 13.47 -4.05 -12.14
N LEU A 88 12.21 -4.31 -11.80
CA LEU A 88 11.28 -3.30 -11.28
C LEU A 88 11.66 -2.85 -9.87
N GLY A 89 12.00 -3.80 -9.00
CA GLY A 89 12.51 -3.54 -7.67
C GLY A 89 13.84 -2.80 -7.72
N PHE A 90 14.70 -3.11 -8.69
CA PHE A 90 15.97 -2.45 -8.93
C PHE A 90 15.82 -1.11 -9.64
N PHE A 91 14.87 -0.90 -10.55
CA PHE A 91 14.60 0.43 -11.12
C PHE A 91 13.93 1.34 -10.10
N ALA A 92 13.04 0.79 -9.26
CA ALA A 92 12.53 1.48 -8.08
C ALA A 92 13.65 1.76 -7.08
N PHE A 93 14.54 0.80 -6.81
CA PHE A 93 15.69 0.91 -5.91
C PHE A 93 16.81 1.79 -6.47
N ILE A 94 17.00 1.91 -7.79
CA ILE A 94 17.96 2.79 -8.47
C ILE A 94 17.37 4.19 -8.56
N ARG A 95 16.09 4.33 -8.87
CA ARG A 95 15.38 5.61 -8.77
C ARG A 95 15.11 6.01 -7.32
N VAL A 96 15.45 5.16 -6.36
CA VAL A 96 15.57 5.52 -4.95
C VAL A 96 17.04 5.80 -4.67
N LEU A 97 17.99 4.89 -4.82
CA LEU A 97 19.41 5.14 -4.50
C LEU A 97 20.14 6.18 -5.36
N ASN A 98 20.04 6.16 -6.69
CA ASN A 98 20.70 7.16 -7.56
C ASN A 98 20.03 8.54 -7.47
N VAL A 99 18.81 8.58 -6.97
CA VAL A 99 17.98 9.76 -6.68
C VAL A 99 18.21 10.28 -5.25
N PHE A 100 18.42 9.38 -4.29
CA PHE A 100 18.67 9.68 -2.87
C PHE A 100 20.12 10.10 -2.63
N TYR A 101 21.09 9.60 -3.40
CA TYR A 101 22.50 9.98 -3.25
C TYR A 101 22.92 11.26 -4.00
N GLY A 102 21.99 12.08 -4.51
CA GLY A 102 22.37 13.46 -4.87
C GLY A 102 21.47 14.25 -5.82
N GLY A 103 20.43 13.66 -6.43
CA GLY A 103 19.64 14.34 -7.46
C GLY A 103 18.24 14.74 -7.02
N PHE A 104 17.43 13.75 -6.61
CA PHE A 104 16.00 13.97 -6.40
C PHE A 104 15.61 14.29 -4.95
N PHE A 105 16.49 14.09 -3.96
CA PHE A 105 16.32 14.72 -2.64
C PHE A 105 16.20 16.25 -2.78
N HIS A 106 16.93 16.83 -3.74
CA HIS A 106 16.80 18.25 -4.14
C HIS A 106 15.69 18.52 -5.18
N ILE A 107 15.19 17.52 -5.93
CA ILE A 107 14.14 17.72 -6.96
C ILE A 107 12.73 17.46 -6.41
N ILE A 108 12.50 16.55 -5.45
CA ILE A 108 11.20 16.48 -4.75
C ILE A 108 11.07 17.67 -3.82
N ASN A 109 12.12 18.01 -3.07
CA ASN A 109 12.14 19.27 -2.31
C ASN A 109 12.19 20.52 -3.20
N GLY A 110 12.69 20.40 -4.43
CA GLY A 110 12.76 21.47 -5.42
C GLY A 110 11.72 21.34 -6.53
N PHE A 111 10.65 20.56 -6.34
CA PHE A 111 9.57 20.56 -7.30
C PHE A 111 8.99 21.96 -7.28
N ALA A 112 9.03 22.64 -8.42
CA ALA A 112 8.31 23.88 -8.58
C ALA A 112 6.84 23.58 -8.26
N LEU A 113 6.30 24.20 -7.21
CA LEU A 113 4.88 24.17 -6.95
C LEU A 113 4.21 25.11 -7.97
N PRO A 114 3.14 24.68 -8.65
CA PRO A 114 2.41 23.41 -8.46
C PRO A 114 3.07 22.20 -9.14
N LEU A 115 2.91 21.01 -8.54
CA LEU A 115 3.35 19.75 -9.14
C LEU A 115 2.81 19.59 -10.57
N LYS A 116 3.71 19.34 -11.53
CA LYS A 116 3.33 19.02 -12.91
C LYS A 116 2.49 17.74 -12.98
N GLU A 117 1.54 17.72 -13.92
CA GLU A 117 0.60 16.59 -14.11
C GLU A 117 1.33 15.26 -14.40
N GLU A 118 2.48 15.30 -15.07
CA GLU A 118 3.32 14.13 -15.33
C GLU A 118 3.76 13.42 -14.05
N HIS A 119 4.03 14.17 -12.98
CA HIS A 119 4.43 13.61 -11.68
C HIS A 119 3.23 12.99 -10.94
N LYS A 120 2.04 13.58 -11.09
CA LYS A 120 0.79 13.01 -10.55
C LYS A 120 0.45 11.70 -11.24
N ILE A 121 0.58 11.65 -12.56
CA ILE A 121 0.43 10.42 -13.36
C ILE A 121 1.46 9.38 -12.92
N PHE A 122 2.72 9.77 -12.71
CA PHE A 122 3.77 8.86 -12.24
C PHE A 122 3.41 8.21 -10.90
N LEU A 123 2.97 8.99 -9.90
CA LEU A 123 2.51 8.47 -8.61
C LEU A 123 1.35 7.48 -8.79
N LEU A 124 0.29 7.91 -9.47
CA LEU A 124 -0.96 7.14 -9.53
C LEU A 124 -0.90 5.91 -10.45
N LYS A 125 -0.15 5.99 -11.56
CA LYS A 125 -0.09 4.94 -12.60
C LYS A 125 1.16 4.07 -12.53
N VAL A 126 2.19 4.48 -11.80
CA VAL A 126 3.45 3.72 -11.69
C VAL A 126 3.72 3.32 -10.25
N LEU A 127 3.83 4.26 -9.31
CA LEU A 127 4.22 3.95 -7.94
C LEU A 127 3.15 3.13 -7.20
N LEU A 128 1.88 3.55 -7.24
CA LEU A 128 0.83 2.83 -6.52
C LEU A 128 0.62 1.39 -7.02
N PRO A 129 0.59 1.09 -8.32
CA PRO A 129 0.50 -0.30 -8.80
C PRO A 129 1.66 -1.22 -8.37
N LEU A 130 2.85 -0.70 -8.05
CA LEU A 130 3.97 -1.51 -7.55
C LEU A 130 3.65 -2.19 -6.21
N HIS A 131 2.66 -1.70 -5.46
CA HIS A 131 2.18 -2.34 -4.24
C HIS A 131 1.47 -3.67 -4.52
N LYS A 132 1.02 -3.96 -5.74
CA LYS A 132 0.33 -5.22 -6.07
C LYS A 132 1.26 -6.43 -6.17
N VAL A 133 2.53 -6.17 -6.46
CA VAL A 133 3.60 -7.14 -6.73
C VAL A 133 3.87 -8.03 -5.51
N LYS A 134 4.15 -9.32 -5.71
CA LYS A 134 4.36 -10.28 -4.60
C LYS A 134 5.65 -10.02 -3.83
N SER A 135 6.73 -9.64 -4.51
CA SER A 135 8.05 -9.34 -3.92
C SER A 135 8.16 -7.92 -3.36
N LEU A 136 7.06 -7.33 -2.91
CA LEU A 136 7.03 -5.96 -2.38
C LEU A 136 8.04 -5.77 -1.24
N SER A 137 8.30 -6.82 -0.46
CA SER A 137 9.18 -6.75 0.71
C SER A 137 10.61 -6.29 0.43
N VAL A 138 11.09 -6.45 -0.81
CA VAL A 138 12.47 -6.10 -1.21
C VAL A 138 12.66 -4.59 -1.33
N TYR A 139 11.60 -3.85 -1.69
CA TYR A 139 11.68 -2.42 -2.02
C TYR A 139 10.62 -1.56 -1.32
N HIS A 140 9.82 -2.15 -0.42
CA HIS A 140 8.73 -1.47 0.27
C HIS A 140 9.19 -0.20 1.02
N PRO A 141 10.24 -0.22 1.86
CA PRO A 141 10.64 0.98 2.59
C PRO A 141 10.95 2.17 1.66
N GLN A 142 11.58 1.88 0.53
CA GLN A 142 11.92 2.88 -0.48
C GLN A 142 10.68 3.41 -1.20
N LEU A 143 9.72 2.54 -1.49
CA LEU A 143 8.47 2.91 -2.15
C LEU A 143 7.57 3.75 -1.23
N ALA A 144 7.40 3.32 0.02
CA ALA A 144 6.63 4.03 1.05
C ALA A 144 7.17 5.45 1.25
N TYR A 145 8.49 5.58 1.42
CA TYR A 145 9.15 6.89 1.50
C TYR A 145 8.82 7.77 0.28
N CYS A 146 8.93 7.24 -0.94
CA CYS A 146 8.58 8.01 -2.13
C CYS A 146 7.12 8.49 -2.11
N VAL A 147 6.17 7.64 -1.70
CA VAL A 147 4.75 8.00 -1.61
C VAL A 147 4.55 9.12 -0.59
N VAL A 148 5.09 8.98 0.62
CA VAL A 148 5.00 10.01 1.69
C VAL A 148 5.58 11.34 1.22
N GLN A 149 6.74 11.34 0.57
CA GLN A 149 7.34 12.57 0.03
C GLN A 149 6.47 13.27 -1.03
N PHE A 150 5.68 12.52 -1.81
CA PHE A 150 4.72 13.13 -2.75
C PHE A 150 3.57 13.82 -2.00
N LEU A 151 3.09 13.21 -0.91
CA LEU A 151 2.00 13.75 -0.10
C LEU A 151 2.42 14.99 0.69
N GLU A 152 3.65 15.04 1.19
CA GLU A 152 4.21 16.24 1.82
C GLU A 152 4.29 17.45 0.86
N LYS A 153 4.36 17.20 -0.45
CA LYS A 153 4.42 18.26 -1.47
C LYS A 153 3.06 18.71 -1.96
N ASP A 154 2.10 17.79 -2.04
CA ASP A 154 0.74 18.07 -2.49
C ASP A 154 -0.23 17.12 -1.76
N SER A 155 -0.81 17.64 -0.68
CA SER A 155 -1.75 16.91 0.18
C SER A 155 -3.04 16.51 -0.56
N THR A 156 -3.39 17.15 -1.68
CA THR A 156 -4.56 16.79 -2.50
C THR A 156 -4.47 15.39 -3.11
N LEU A 157 -3.25 14.83 -3.18
CA LEU A 157 -3.00 13.47 -3.66
C LEU A 157 -3.28 12.40 -2.60
N THR A 158 -3.55 12.78 -1.34
CA THR A 158 -3.71 11.82 -0.25
C THR A 158 -4.92 10.93 -0.43
N GLU A 159 -6.08 11.51 -0.79
CA GLU A 159 -7.30 10.73 -1.04
C GLU A 159 -7.11 9.63 -2.10
N PRO A 160 -6.65 9.93 -3.33
CA PRO A 160 -6.47 8.88 -4.34
C PRO A 160 -5.39 7.85 -3.96
N VAL A 161 -4.35 8.24 -3.21
CA VAL A 161 -3.31 7.34 -2.71
C VAL A 161 -3.87 6.35 -1.69
N VAL A 162 -4.54 6.84 -0.64
CA VAL A 162 -5.11 5.99 0.42
C VAL A 162 -6.18 5.07 -0.17
N MET A 163 -7.04 5.58 -1.05
CA MET A 163 -8.05 4.76 -1.73
C MET A 163 -7.43 3.66 -2.60
N ALA A 164 -6.31 3.93 -3.26
CA ALA A 164 -5.60 2.91 -4.03
C ALA A 164 -4.95 1.85 -3.13
N LEU A 165 -4.32 2.23 -2.01
CA LEU A 165 -3.76 1.28 -1.05
C LEU A 165 -4.86 0.38 -0.46
N LEU A 166 -6.01 0.96 -0.08
CA LEU A 166 -7.17 0.20 0.39
C LEU A 166 -7.73 -0.74 -0.70
N LYS A 167 -7.69 -0.33 -1.97
CA LYS A 167 -8.08 -1.19 -3.11
C LYS A 167 -7.10 -2.34 -3.33
N TYR A 168 -5.81 -2.12 -3.10
CA TYR A 168 -4.75 -3.13 -3.28
C TYR A 168 -4.48 -3.96 -2.03
N TRP A 169 -5.30 -3.80 -0.98
CA TRP A 169 -5.10 -4.45 0.31
C TRP A 169 -4.90 -5.96 0.18
N PRO A 170 -3.78 -6.52 0.69
CA PRO A 170 -3.52 -7.95 0.61
C PRO A 170 -4.55 -8.74 1.42
N LYS A 171 -5.07 -9.85 0.86
CA LYS A 171 -6.06 -10.71 1.53
C LYS A 171 -5.53 -12.08 1.95
N THR A 172 -4.35 -12.44 1.45
CA THR A 172 -3.77 -13.80 1.58
C THR A 172 -2.29 -13.76 1.98
N HIS A 173 -1.75 -12.60 2.34
CA HIS A 173 -0.31 -12.43 2.58
C HIS A 173 -0.07 -11.50 3.79
N SER A 174 -0.12 -12.07 4.99
CA SER A 174 -0.05 -11.34 6.26
C SER A 174 1.16 -10.41 6.40
N PRO A 175 2.41 -10.80 6.01
CA PRO A 175 3.54 -9.88 6.10
C PRO A 175 3.36 -8.62 5.25
N LYS A 176 2.61 -8.72 4.16
CA LYS A 176 2.34 -7.59 3.26
C LYS A 176 1.22 -6.71 3.81
N GLU A 177 0.25 -7.29 4.53
CA GLU A 177 -0.71 -6.50 5.32
C GLU A 177 0.01 -5.67 6.38
N VAL A 178 0.98 -6.25 7.08
CA VAL A 178 1.81 -5.51 8.05
C VAL A 178 2.60 -4.38 7.36
N MET A 179 3.14 -4.61 6.16
CA MET A 179 3.79 -3.56 5.37
C MET A 179 2.84 -2.42 5.02
N PHE A 180 1.63 -2.73 4.53
CA PHE A 180 0.61 -1.72 4.23
C PHE A 180 0.18 -0.94 5.47
N LEU A 181 0.07 -1.60 6.63
CA LEU A 181 -0.20 -0.92 7.90
C LEU A 181 0.96 -0.01 8.33
N ASN A 182 2.21 -0.33 8.01
CA ASN A 182 3.33 0.57 8.26
C ASN A 182 3.27 1.81 7.38
N GLU A 183 3.17 1.62 6.06
CA GLU A 183 3.12 2.73 5.11
C GLU A 183 1.91 3.65 5.39
N LEU A 184 0.77 3.06 5.74
CA LEU A 184 -0.42 3.84 6.03
C LEU A 184 -0.31 4.65 7.32
N GLU A 185 0.46 4.20 8.31
CA GLU A 185 0.78 5.04 9.48
C GLU A 185 1.68 6.21 9.09
N GLU A 186 2.74 5.97 8.30
CA GLU A 186 3.62 7.04 7.80
C GLU A 186 2.85 8.08 6.97
N ILE A 187 1.87 7.64 6.18
CA ILE A 187 0.96 8.54 5.43
C ILE A 187 0.06 9.35 6.39
N LEU A 188 -0.45 8.71 7.45
CA LEU A 188 -1.29 9.39 8.44
C LEU A 188 -0.51 10.37 9.31
N ASP A 189 0.81 10.21 9.46
CA ASP A 189 1.65 11.18 10.18
C ASP A 189 1.80 12.52 9.44
N VAL A 190 1.66 12.52 8.12
CA VAL A 190 1.77 13.73 7.28
C VAL A 190 0.42 14.23 6.73
N ILE A 191 -0.68 13.53 7.01
CA ILE A 191 -2.00 13.88 6.46
C ILE A 191 -2.54 15.18 7.05
N GLU A 192 -3.13 16.03 6.21
CA GLU A 192 -3.89 17.19 6.68
C GLU A 192 -5.28 16.77 7.20
N PRO A 193 -5.83 17.40 8.26
CA PRO A 193 -7.16 17.09 8.77
C PRO A 193 -8.29 17.20 7.72
N SER A 194 -8.16 18.14 6.77
CA SER A 194 -9.08 18.35 5.65
C SER A 194 -9.16 17.13 4.72
N GLU A 195 -8.02 16.48 4.46
CA GLU A 195 -7.91 15.29 3.62
C GLU A 195 -8.28 14.03 4.40
N PHE A 196 -7.93 13.96 5.69
CA PHE A 196 -8.29 12.85 6.58
C PHE A 196 -9.80 12.60 6.62
N VAL A 197 -10.61 13.67 6.69
CA VAL A 197 -12.07 13.58 6.75
C VAL A 197 -12.67 12.86 5.53
N LYS A 198 -11.99 12.89 4.37
CA LYS A 198 -12.44 12.22 3.13
C LYS A 198 -12.17 10.72 3.16
N VAL A 199 -11.11 10.29 3.84
CA VAL A 199 -10.64 8.88 3.83
C VAL A 199 -10.92 8.11 5.13
N GLN A 200 -11.29 8.78 6.22
CA GLN A 200 -11.45 8.17 7.54
C GLN A 200 -12.42 6.97 7.55
N GLU A 201 -13.58 7.05 6.91
CA GLU A 201 -14.56 5.97 6.97
C GLU A 201 -14.06 4.68 6.27
N PRO A 202 -13.60 4.70 5.01
CA PRO A 202 -13.07 3.49 4.37
C PRO A 202 -11.79 2.98 5.05
N LEU A 203 -10.93 3.89 5.54
CA LEU A 203 -9.72 3.55 6.28
C LEU A 203 -10.03 2.77 7.57
N PHE A 204 -10.88 3.32 8.43
CA PHE A 204 -11.21 2.68 9.71
C PHE A 204 -12.07 1.42 9.53
N ARG A 205 -12.89 1.31 8.47
CA ARG A 205 -13.53 0.04 8.11
C ARG A 205 -12.51 -1.04 7.78
N GLN A 206 -11.36 -0.69 7.20
CA GLN A 206 -10.28 -1.65 6.94
C GLN A 206 -9.49 -1.96 8.22
N LEU A 207 -9.15 -0.95 9.03
CA LEU A 207 -8.49 -1.16 10.33
C LEU A 207 -9.33 -2.06 11.26
N ALA A 208 -10.66 -1.90 11.29
CA ALA A 208 -11.56 -2.76 12.05
C ALA A 208 -11.41 -4.26 11.69
N LYS A 209 -11.19 -4.56 10.40
CA LYS A 209 -10.91 -5.93 9.93
C LYS A 209 -9.52 -6.39 10.35
N CYS A 210 -8.51 -5.53 10.27
CA CYS A 210 -7.14 -5.84 10.70
C CYS A 210 -7.06 -6.14 12.20
N VAL A 211 -7.73 -5.34 13.03
CA VAL A 211 -7.86 -5.57 14.49
C VAL A 211 -8.59 -6.89 14.78
N SER A 212 -9.56 -7.26 13.95
CA SER A 212 -10.28 -8.54 14.05
C SER A 212 -9.56 -9.71 13.39
N SER A 213 -8.36 -9.50 12.87
CA SER A 213 -7.61 -10.55 12.18
C SER A 213 -7.18 -11.63 13.18
N PRO A 214 -7.31 -12.92 12.84
CA PRO A 214 -6.78 -13.99 13.67
C PRO A 214 -5.24 -14.01 13.71
N HIS A 215 -4.59 -13.34 12.74
CA HIS A 215 -3.15 -13.27 12.64
C HIS A 215 -2.59 -12.20 13.57
N PHE A 216 -1.88 -12.63 14.62
CA PHE A 216 -1.50 -11.74 15.71
C PHE A 216 -0.68 -10.53 15.25
N GLN A 217 0.31 -10.70 14.36
CA GLN A 217 1.14 -9.57 13.90
C GLN A 217 0.34 -8.48 13.18
N VAL A 218 -0.77 -8.85 12.51
CA VAL A 218 -1.61 -7.88 11.79
C VAL A 218 -2.47 -7.12 12.80
N ALA A 219 -3.12 -7.82 13.72
CA ALA A 219 -3.95 -7.23 14.75
C ALA A 219 -3.13 -6.34 15.71
N GLU A 220 -1.98 -6.82 16.16
CA GLU A 220 -1.03 -6.07 16.97
C GLU A 220 -0.59 -4.79 16.24
N ARG A 221 -0.12 -4.92 14.99
CA ARG A 221 0.34 -3.76 14.22
C ARG A 221 -0.75 -2.71 14.01
N ALA A 222 -1.99 -3.13 13.78
CA ALA A 222 -3.12 -2.22 13.65
C ALA A 222 -3.45 -1.52 14.98
N LEU A 223 -3.39 -2.24 16.10
CA LEU A 223 -3.64 -1.67 17.44
C LEU A 223 -2.56 -0.69 17.90
N TYR A 224 -1.35 -0.76 17.34
CA TYR A 224 -0.30 0.21 17.62
C TYR A 224 -0.62 1.63 17.12
N TYR A 225 -1.59 1.82 16.22
CA TYR A 225 -2.03 3.15 15.78
C TYR A 225 -2.56 4.01 16.94
N TRP A 226 -3.10 3.38 17.99
CA TRP A 226 -3.59 4.09 19.18
C TRP A 226 -2.47 4.63 20.08
N ASN A 227 -1.21 4.26 19.82
CA ASN A 227 -0.07 4.80 20.53
C ASN A 227 0.51 6.05 19.85
N ASN A 228 0.08 6.34 18.62
CA ASN A 228 0.51 7.52 17.87
C ASN A 228 -0.35 8.72 18.28
N GLU A 229 0.28 9.74 18.85
CA GLU A 229 -0.41 10.93 19.38
C GLU A 229 -1.15 11.70 18.29
N TYR A 230 -0.56 11.82 17.09
CA TYR A 230 -1.18 12.56 16.00
C TYR A 230 -2.41 11.83 15.46
N ILE A 231 -2.31 10.53 15.21
CA ILE A 231 -3.46 9.71 14.80
C ILE A 231 -4.57 9.76 15.86
N MET A 232 -4.21 9.69 17.15
CA MET A 232 -5.17 9.81 18.24
C MET A 232 -5.88 11.17 18.27
N SER A 233 -5.17 12.26 17.97
CA SER A 233 -5.79 13.59 17.85
C SER A 233 -6.82 13.64 16.71
N LEU A 234 -6.48 13.11 15.53
CA LEU A 234 -7.40 13.02 14.38
C LEU A 234 -8.64 12.17 14.69
N ILE A 235 -8.44 11.06 15.41
CA ILE A 235 -9.52 10.19 15.87
C ILE A 235 -10.44 10.93 16.85
N SER A 236 -9.88 11.70 17.78
CA SER A 236 -10.63 12.47 18.76
C SER A 236 -11.55 13.50 18.10
N ASP A 237 -11.03 14.27 17.15
CA ASP A 237 -11.79 15.29 16.42
C ASP A 237 -12.93 14.69 15.57
N ASN A 238 -12.78 13.43 15.16
CA ASN A 238 -13.73 12.73 14.30
C ASN A 238 -14.44 11.54 14.98
N ALA A 239 -14.44 11.52 16.32
CA ALA A 239 -14.90 10.37 17.11
C ALA A 239 -16.34 9.94 16.77
N ALA A 240 -17.20 10.90 16.44
CA ALA A 240 -18.60 10.66 16.06
C ALA A 240 -18.78 9.66 14.90
N LYS A 241 -17.84 9.62 13.95
CA LYS A 241 -17.87 8.69 12.81
C LYS A 241 -17.00 7.46 13.03
N ILE A 242 -15.83 7.64 13.65
CA ILE A 242 -14.83 6.56 13.80
C ILE A 242 -15.24 5.55 14.86
N LEU A 243 -15.73 6.02 16.02
CA LEU A 243 -16.04 5.15 17.16
C LEU A 243 -17.10 4.09 16.82
N PRO A 244 -18.24 4.42 16.17
CA PRO A 244 -19.23 3.40 15.77
C PRO A 244 -18.68 2.34 14.82
N ILE A 245 -17.69 2.67 13.97
CA ILE A 245 -17.08 1.72 13.02
C ILE A 245 -16.13 0.76 13.76
N MET A 246 -15.33 1.27 14.70
CA MET A 246 -14.30 0.51 15.40
C MET A 246 -14.84 -0.29 16.59
N PHE A 247 -15.90 0.22 17.23
CA PHE A 247 -16.44 -0.36 18.46
C PHE A 247 -16.84 -1.84 18.33
N PRO A 248 -17.59 -2.27 17.30
CA PRO A 248 -17.96 -3.69 17.15
C PRO A 248 -16.75 -4.62 17.05
N ALA A 249 -15.71 -4.20 16.33
CA ALA A 249 -14.47 -4.96 16.17
C ALA A 249 -13.72 -5.08 17.51
N LEU A 250 -13.51 -3.97 18.21
CA LEU A 250 -12.80 -3.97 19.50
C LEU A 250 -13.58 -4.73 20.58
N TYR A 251 -14.87 -4.48 20.71
CA TYR A 251 -15.70 -5.07 21.77
C TYR A 251 -15.95 -6.57 21.58
N ARG A 252 -15.99 -7.07 20.33
CA ARG A 252 -16.06 -8.51 20.06
C ARG A 252 -14.76 -9.21 20.45
N ASN A 253 -13.63 -8.67 19.97
CA ASN A 253 -12.32 -9.29 20.18
C ASN A 253 -11.83 -9.17 21.63
N SER A 254 -12.31 -8.19 22.40
CA SER A 254 -12.07 -8.11 23.85
C SER A 254 -12.68 -9.27 24.65
N LYS A 255 -13.45 -10.18 24.04
CA LYS A 255 -13.98 -11.37 24.72
C LYS A 255 -13.47 -12.69 24.15
N THR A 256 -13.00 -12.68 22.91
CA THR A 256 -12.75 -13.92 22.14
C THR A 256 -11.34 -14.05 21.60
N HIS A 257 -10.50 -13.02 21.70
CA HIS A 257 -9.16 -13.08 21.13
C HIS A 257 -8.24 -14.01 21.94
N TRP A 258 -7.54 -14.93 21.27
CA TRP A 258 -6.72 -15.98 21.90
C TRP A 258 -5.41 -15.45 22.49
N ASN A 259 -4.84 -14.40 21.89
CA ASN A 259 -3.56 -13.81 22.30
C ASN A 259 -3.77 -12.75 23.41
N LYS A 260 -3.10 -12.93 24.55
CA LYS A 260 -3.19 -12.05 25.73
C LYS A 260 -2.65 -10.64 25.50
N THR A 261 -1.61 -10.47 24.69
CA THR A 261 -1.03 -9.15 24.39
C THR A 261 -2.03 -8.30 23.61
N ILE A 262 -2.62 -8.88 22.56
CA ILE A 262 -3.65 -8.23 21.75
C ILE A 262 -4.87 -7.89 22.61
N HIS A 263 -5.23 -8.78 23.54
CA HIS A 263 -6.30 -8.53 24.49
C HIS A 263 -6.05 -7.26 25.32
N GLY A 264 -4.83 -7.11 25.86
CA GLY A 264 -4.41 -5.90 26.58
C GLY A 264 -4.45 -4.63 25.72
N LEU A 265 -3.95 -4.71 24.48
CA LEU A 265 -3.98 -3.59 23.53
C LEU A 265 -5.42 -3.17 23.17
N ILE A 266 -6.33 -4.13 22.98
CA ILE A 266 -7.76 -3.83 22.74
C ILE A 266 -8.38 -3.12 23.94
N TYR A 267 -8.10 -3.57 25.17
CA TYR A 267 -8.61 -2.89 26.37
C TYR A 267 -8.06 -1.47 26.48
N ASN A 268 -6.78 -1.26 26.17
CA ASN A 268 -6.21 0.09 26.13
C ASN A 268 -6.93 0.97 25.11
N ALA A 269 -7.13 0.48 23.88
CA ALA A 269 -7.87 1.21 22.83
C ALA A 269 -9.32 1.52 23.23
N LEU A 270 -10.03 0.56 23.84
CA LEU A 270 -11.39 0.79 24.36
C LEU A 270 -11.41 1.84 25.48
N LYS A 271 -10.41 1.83 26.36
CA LYS A 271 -10.27 2.82 27.44
C LYS A 271 -10.06 4.22 26.86
N LEU A 272 -9.16 4.37 25.89
CA LEU A 272 -8.92 5.65 25.20
C LEU A 272 -10.19 6.19 24.53
N PHE A 273 -10.96 5.33 23.86
CA PHE A 273 -12.25 5.74 23.27
C PHE A 273 -13.27 6.20 24.32
N MET A 274 -13.30 5.55 25.49
CA MET A 274 -14.19 5.93 26.59
C MET A 274 -13.77 7.27 27.22
N GLU A 275 -12.47 7.50 27.39
CA GLU A 275 -11.90 8.76 27.91
C GLU A 275 -12.15 9.93 26.94
N MET A 276 -12.14 9.69 25.63
CA MET A 276 -12.44 10.71 24.61
C MET A 276 -13.90 11.18 24.63
N ASN A 277 -14.86 10.26 24.63
CA ASN A 277 -16.28 10.61 24.63
C ASN A 277 -17.13 9.51 25.28
N GLN A 278 -17.31 9.62 26.60
CA GLN A 278 -18.06 8.64 27.38
C GLN A 278 -19.50 8.45 26.87
N LYS A 279 -20.20 9.54 26.55
CA LYS A 279 -21.58 9.47 26.07
C LYS A 279 -21.69 8.68 24.77
N LEU A 280 -20.85 8.99 23.79
CA LEU A 280 -20.84 8.29 22.50
C LEU A 280 -20.45 6.81 22.66
N PHE A 281 -19.52 6.52 23.57
CA PHE A 281 -19.12 5.15 23.89
C PHE A 281 -20.28 4.33 24.49
N ASP A 282 -21.03 4.91 25.41
CA ASP A 282 -22.22 4.29 26.01
C ASP A 282 -23.33 4.08 24.98
N ASP A 283 -23.56 5.07 24.10
CA ASP A 283 -24.53 4.97 23.00
C ASP A 283 -24.16 3.84 22.03
N CYS A 284 -22.88 3.72 21.65
CA CYS A 284 -22.41 2.63 20.79
C CYS A 284 -22.52 1.27 21.47
N THR A 285 -22.28 1.20 22.80
CA THR A 285 -22.48 -0.02 23.57
C THR A 285 -23.93 -0.49 23.55
N GLN A 286 -24.88 0.45 23.67
CA GLN A 286 -26.31 0.15 23.61
C GLN A 286 -26.74 -0.28 22.20
N GLN A 287 -26.31 0.45 21.16
CA GLN A 287 -26.60 0.12 19.77
C GLN A 287 -26.09 -1.28 19.40
N TYR A 288 -24.84 -1.60 19.75
CA TYR A 288 -24.25 -2.91 19.49
C TYR A 288 -25.02 -4.05 20.18
N ARG A 289 -25.46 -3.85 21.44
CA ARG A 289 -26.30 -4.83 22.15
C ARG A 289 -27.65 -5.01 21.46
N ALA A 290 -28.29 -3.92 21.02
CA ALA A 290 -29.56 -3.96 20.33
C ALA A 290 -29.45 -4.68 18.97
N GLU A 291 -28.42 -4.39 18.19
CA GLU A 291 -28.15 -5.06 16.91
C GLU A 291 -27.89 -6.56 17.11
N LYS A 292 -27.05 -6.95 18.07
CA LYS A 292 -26.79 -8.36 18.37
C LYS A 292 -28.05 -9.12 18.80
N ASN A 293 -28.93 -8.48 19.56
CA ASN A 293 -30.21 -9.08 19.94
C ASN A 293 -31.15 -9.24 18.74
N LYS A 294 -31.21 -8.24 17.85
CA LYS A 294 -31.96 -8.32 16.59
C LYS A 294 -31.42 -9.42 15.65
N GLU A 295 -30.10 -9.54 15.52
CA GLU A 295 -29.47 -10.60 14.72
C GLU A 295 -29.78 -12.00 15.27
N LYS A 296 -29.72 -12.18 16.60
CA LYS A 296 -30.12 -13.43 17.25
C LYS A 296 -31.59 -13.76 17.04
N ALA A 297 -32.48 -12.78 17.14
CA ALA A 297 -33.92 -12.96 16.87
C ALA A 297 -34.15 -13.41 15.42
N LYS A 298 -33.53 -12.71 14.45
CA LYS A 298 -33.60 -13.09 13.02
C LYS A 298 -33.02 -14.47 12.74
N SER A 299 -31.96 -14.89 13.43
CA SER A 299 -31.39 -16.24 13.28
C SER A 299 -32.37 -17.30 13.77
N LYS A 300 -33.02 -17.07 14.92
CA LYS A 300 -34.03 -17.97 15.48
C LYS A 300 -35.26 -18.07 14.56
N GLU A 301 -35.76 -16.94 14.07
CA GLU A 301 -36.86 -16.92 13.10
C GLU A 301 -36.52 -17.73 11.83
N ARG A 302 -35.27 -17.65 11.34
CA ARG A 302 -34.81 -18.45 10.20
C ARG A 302 -34.70 -19.94 10.53
N GLU A 303 -34.24 -20.29 11.73
CA GLU A 303 -34.15 -21.68 12.19
C GLU A 303 -35.55 -22.29 12.35
N GLU A 304 -36.49 -21.55 12.93
CA GLU A 304 -37.90 -21.93 13.08
C GLU A 304 -38.60 -22.06 11.72
N ALA A 305 -38.31 -21.17 10.76
CA ALA A 305 -38.86 -21.27 9.40
C ALA A 305 -38.29 -22.45 8.58
N CYS A 306 -37.06 -22.88 8.87
CA CYS A 306 -36.42 -24.03 8.22
C CYS A 306 -36.75 -25.37 8.91
N THR A 307 -37.31 -25.36 10.12
CA THR A 307 -37.77 -26.59 10.79
C THR A 307 -39.20 -26.88 10.36
N ILE A 308 -39.35 -27.78 9.38
CA ILE A 308 -40.66 -28.29 8.96
C ILE A 308 -41.28 -29.02 10.18
N PRO A 309 -42.49 -28.65 10.62
CA PRO A 309 -43.16 -29.37 11.70
C PRO A 309 -43.38 -30.83 11.27
N SER A 310 -42.83 -31.75 12.06
CA SER A 310 -42.97 -33.22 11.91
C SER A 310 -44.37 -33.71 12.24
#